data_AF-A0A540VGF7-F1
#
_entry.id   AF-A0A540VGF7-F1
#
_cell.length_a   1.000
_cell.length_b   1.000
_cell.length_c   1.000
_cell.angle_alpha   90.00
_cell.angle_beta   90.00
_cell.angle_gamma   90.00
#
_symmetry.space_group_name_H-M   'P 1'
#
loop_
_entity.id
_entity.type
_entity.pdbx_description
1 polymer ?
#
loop_
_entity_poly.entity_id
_entity_poly.type
_entity_poly.pdbx_seq_one_letter_code
_entity_poly.pdbx_strand_id
1 'polypeptide(L)' 'ALDVLEAEQLWVNPDCGLKTRRWVEVKPALTNMVQAARTMREPIAA' A
#
# COMPACT_ATOMS: atom_id res chain seq x y z
N ALA A 1 -10.46 2.63 7.24
CA ALA A 1 -9.22 3.31 7.72
C ALA A 1 -9.36 4.81 7.55
N LEU A 2 -9.67 5.28 6.33
CA LEU A 2 -10.03 6.68 6.09
C LEU A 2 -11.31 7.12 6.80
N ASP A 3 -12.15 6.20 7.27
CA ASP A 3 -13.31 6.52 8.11
C ASP A 3 -12.94 7.07 9.51
N VAL A 4 -11.68 6.90 9.92
CA VAL A 4 -11.20 7.26 11.27
C VAL A 4 -9.82 7.93 11.29
N LEU A 5 -9.15 8.05 10.15
CA LEU A 5 -7.85 8.72 9.99
C LEU A 5 -7.88 9.62 8.76
N GLU A 6 -7.28 10.79 8.86
CA GLU A 6 -7.07 11.67 7.70
C GLU A 6 -6.03 11.06 6.76
N ALA A 7 -6.13 11.37 5.46
CA ALA A 7 -5.27 10.78 4.44
C ALA A 7 -3.77 11.06 4.71
N GLU A 8 -3.44 12.24 5.23
CA GLU A 8 -2.07 12.68 5.54
C GLU A 8 -1.46 11.91 6.73
N GLN A 9 -2.30 11.28 7.56
CA GLN A 9 -1.86 10.48 8.70
C GLN A 9 -1.52 9.04 8.31
N LEU A 10 -1.96 8.58 7.13
CA LEU A 10 -1.91 7.18 6.75
C LEU A 10 -0.67 6.84 5.93
N TRP A 11 0.09 5.85 6.42
CA TRP A 11 1.15 5.19 5.67
C TRP A 11 0.69 3.79 5.24
N VAL A 12 1.14 3.36 4.06
CA VAL A 12 0.86 2.02 3.52
C VAL A 12 2.14 1.20 3.55
N ASN A 13 2.15 0.15 4.35
CA ASN A 13 3.27 -0.77 4.53
C ASN A 13 2.77 -2.18 4.89
N PRO A 14 3.61 -3.22 4.75
CA PRO A 14 3.29 -4.54 5.27
C PRO A 14 3.26 -4.54 6.80
N ASP A 15 2.59 -5.53 7.40
CA ASP A 15 2.48 -5.66 8.86
C ASP A 15 3.82 -5.77 9.57
N CYS A 16 4.81 -6.46 8.98
CA CYS A 16 6.15 -6.60 9.54
C CYS A 16 7.23 -6.84 8.46
N GLY A 17 8.47 -7.07 8.91
CA GLY A 17 9.59 -7.40 8.03
C GLY A 17 9.39 -8.71 7.25
N LEU A 18 9.88 -8.73 6.01
CA LEU A 18 9.61 -9.81 5.06
C LEU A 18 10.62 -10.97 5.13
N LYS A 19 11.38 -11.11 6.22
CA LYS A 19 12.50 -12.07 6.33
C LYS A 19 12.12 -13.54 6.09
N THR A 20 10.85 -13.88 6.31
CA THR A 20 10.30 -15.25 6.18
C THR A 20 9.51 -15.46 4.88
N ARG A 21 9.56 -14.50 3.94
CA ARG A 21 8.89 -14.58 2.62
C ARG A 21 9.91 -14.80 1.51
N ARG A 22 9.46 -15.38 0.40
CA ARG A 22 10.28 -15.59 -0.80
C ARG A 22 10.02 -14.47 -1.81
N TRP A 23 10.99 -14.21 -2.68
CA TRP A 23 10.89 -13.16 -3.69
C TRP A 23 9.70 -13.31 -4.64
N VAL A 24 9.35 -14.55 -4.98
CA VAL A 24 8.17 -14.86 -5.82
C VAL A 24 6.85 -14.44 -5.19
N GLU A 25 6.83 -14.26 -3.86
CA GLU A 25 5.68 -13.75 -3.09
C GLU A 25 5.80 -12.24 -2.87
N VAL A 26 6.98 -11.79 -2.45
CA VAL A 26 7.24 -10.40 -2.04
C VAL A 26 7.10 -9.44 -3.21
N LYS A 27 7.72 -9.74 -4.35
CA LYS A 27 7.75 -8.80 -5.48
C LYS A 27 6.34 -8.47 -6.01
N PRO A 28 5.45 -9.44 -6.31
CA PRO A 28 4.10 -9.12 -6.74
C PRO A 28 3.27 -8.46 -5.63
N ALA A 29 3.40 -8.90 -4.37
CA ALA A 29 2.65 -8.29 -3.27
C ALA A 29 3.00 -6.81 -3.06
N LEU A 30 4.29 -6.47 -3.03
CA LEU A 30 4.73 -5.08 -2.90
C LEU A 30 4.38 -4.25 -4.14
N THR A 31 4.47 -4.85 -5.34
CA THR A 31 4.04 -4.18 -6.58
C THR A 31 2.57 -3.79 -6.47
N ASN A 32 1.70 -4.73 -6.09
CA ASN A 32 0.27 -4.50 -5.96
C ASN A 32 -0.05 -3.45 -4.88
N MET A 33 0.63 -3.52 -3.72
CA MET A 33 0.47 -2.55 -2.63
C MET A 33 0.83 -1.12 -3.08
N VAL A 34 1.93 -0.97 -3.82
CA VAL A 34 2.35 0.33 -4.37
C VAL A 34 1.38 0.84 -5.43
N GLN A 35 0.86 -0.04 -6.30
CA GLN A 35 -0.13 0.37 -7.30
C GLN A 35 -1.44 0.82 -6.65
N ALA A 36 -1.94 0.09 -5.66
CA ALA A 36 -3.12 0.50 -4.91
C ALA A 36 -2.93 1.89 -4.26
N ALA A 37 -1.77 2.12 -3.64
CA ALA A 37 -1.45 3.43 -3.06
C ALA A 37 -1.37 4.55 -4.12
N ARG A 38 -0.93 4.25 -5.35
CA ARG A 38 -0.92 5.21 -6.46
C ARG A 38 -2.33 5.55 -6.92
N THR A 39 -3.16 4.53 -7.18
CA THR A 39 -4.56 4.73 -7.58
C THR A 39 -5.33 5.58 -6.57
N MET A 40 -5.13 5.36 -5.27
CA MET A 40 -5.79 6.16 -4.23
C MET A 40 -5.28 7.61 -4.14
N ARG A 41 -4.10 7.92 -4.68
CA ARG A 41 -3.54 9.28 -4.75
C ARG A 41 -3.90 10.00 -6.04
N GLU A 42 -4.44 9.28 -7.04
CA GLU A 42 -4.89 9.94 -8.26
C GLU A 42 -6.00 10.92 -7.90
N PRO A 43 -5.92 12.17 -8.39
CA PRO A 43 -7.02 13.10 -8.22
C PRO A 43 -8.26 12.50 -8.89
N ILE A 44 -9.40 12.58 -8.22
CA ILE A 44 -10.68 12.23 -8.84
C ILE A 44 -10.82 13.14 -10.05
N ALA A 45 -10.74 12.57 -11.26
CA ALA A 45 -11.00 13.30 -12.48
C ALA A 45 -12.43 13.87 -12.37
N ALA A 46 -12.54 15.18 -12.55
CA ALA A 46 -13.81 15.91 -12.45
C ALA A 46 -14.83 15.46 -13.50
#